data_AF-M9W9C3-F1
#
_entry.id   AF-M9W9C3-F1
#
_cell.length_a   1.000
_cell.length_b   1.000
_cell.length_c   1.000
_cell.angle_alpha   90.00
_cell.angle_beta   90.00
_cell.angle_gamma   90.00
#
_symmetry.space_group_name_H-M   'P 1'
#
loop_
_entity.id
_entity.type
_entity.pdbx_description
1 polymer ?
#
loop_
_entity_poly.entity_id
_entity_poly.type
_entity_poly.pdbx_seq_one_letter_code
_entity_poly.pdbx_strand_id
1 'polypeptide(L)'
;MRCYMKHTPGEALRTTFDATVFSFEIIAVFLLVFFVLAFKLIAIALKKDHNKLFLSTCLVFATALAFFLPYALASIGSKTSISVFLNPLIVFFRSVFIGFGKSGQASNNLTGSILLTGVPYILAAQLIGGILGFTAFSLFFYAFKKTNQHKIEYQFLNKITLRSFFNSTSELSMLGFSIKEFVFISALVIIMPFISSIDLGIYRFDQFGIILIELFVIWIILLFSSFFEYFSFHLFFPSLEIIFKTITFISLDKQLKQQESKNYLNQLFRFVIVLVFSIFIPMIIAFISILIKIQTGAVISVA
;
A
#
# COMPACT_ATOMS: atom_id res chain seq x y z
N MET A 1 23.74 -25.96 -17.05
CA MET A 1 23.56 -24.55 -16.63
C MET A 1 22.10 -24.40 -16.19
N ARG A 2 21.80 -24.36 -14.88
CA ARG A 2 20.44 -24.04 -14.43
C ARG A 2 20.26 -22.54 -14.61
N CYS A 3 19.39 -22.12 -15.53
CA CYS A 3 18.88 -20.76 -15.52
C CYS A 3 18.26 -20.53 -14.15
N TYR A 4 18.91 -19.73 -13.30
CA TYR A 4 18.26 -19.18 -12.13
C TYR A 4 17.12 -18.29 -12.65
N MET A 5 15.86 -18.68 -12.42
CA MET A 5 14.73 -17.79 -12.67
C MET A 5 14.96 -16.53 -11.84
N LYS A 6 14.94 -15.36 -12.49
CA LYS A 6 15.13 -14.10 -11.80
C LYS A 6 13.75 -13.63 -11.36
N HIS A 7 13.49 -13.60 -10.06
CA HIS A 7 12.23 -13.09 -9.53
C HIS A 7 12.18 -11.54 -9.54
N THR A 8 12.53 -10.94 -10.69
CA THR A 8 12.49 -9.49 -10.89
C THR A 8 11.06 -9.05 -11.17
N PRO A 9 10.73 -7.77 -10.92
CA PRO A 9 9.40 -7.23 -11.19
C PRO A 9 8.99 -7.39 -12.65
N GLY A 10 9.94 -7.33 -13.58
CA GLY A 10 9.68 -7.51 -15.00
C GLY A 10 9.29 -8.94 -15.38
N GLU A 11 9.98 -9.95 -14.82
CA GLU A 11 9.60 -11.36 -15.02
C GLU A 11 8.25 -11.66 -14.37
N ALA A 12 8.03 -11.20 -13.14
CA ALA A 12 6.79 -11.37 -12.40
C ALA A 12 5.55 -10.86 -13.17
N LEU A 13 5.67 -9.71 -13.85
CA LEU A 13 4.57 -9.12 -14.62
C LEU A 13 4.33 -9.80 -15.98
N ARG A 14 5.33 -10.53 -16.51
CA ARG A 14 5.25 -11.24 -17.80
C ARG A 14 4.70 -12.66 -17.66
N THR A 15 4.89 -13.29 -16.50
CA THR A 15 4.41 -14.66 -16.24
C THR A 15 2.97 -14.65 -15.72
N THR A 16 2.25 -15.75 -15.95
CA THR A 16 0.89 -15.94 -15.43
C THR A 16 0.88 -16.28 -13.94
N PHE A 17 1.96 -16.86 -13.43
CA PHE A 17 2.11 -17.19 -12.03
C PHE A 17 3.59 -17.38 -11.65
N ASP A 18 4.01 -16.73 -10.57
CA ASP A 18 5.29 -16.96 -9.90
C ASP A 18 5.02 -17.23 -8.41
N ALA A 19 5.23 -18.48 -7.98
CA ALA A 19 4.93 -18.92 -6.63
C ALA A 19 5.78 -18.19 -5.56
N THR A 20 7.01 -17.85 -5.91
CA THR A 20 7.93 -17.14 -5.02
C THR A 20 7.43 -15.72 -4.80
N VAL A 21 7.18 -14.97 -5.88
CA VAL A 21 6.64 -13.60 -5.79
C VAL A 21 5.29 -13.61 -5.08
N PHE A 22 4.39 -14.52 -5.45
CA PHE A 22 3.08 -14.67 -4.81
C PHE A 22 3.18 -14.86 -3.29
N SER A 23 4.08 -15.73 -2.83
CA SER A 23 4.26 -16.01 -1.39
C SER A 23 4.82 -14.79 -0.64
N PHE A 24 5.80 -14.10 -1.21
CA PHE A 24 6.40 -12.94 -0.58
C PHE A 24 5.50 -11.70 -0.59
N GLU A 25 4.64 -11.53 -1.61
CA GLU A 25 3.55 -10.54 -1.60
C GLU A 25 2.57 -10.79 -0.44
N ILE A 26 2.15 -12.05 -0.24
CA ILE A 26 1.29 -12.41 0.90
C ILE A 26 1.95 -12.01 2.21
N ILE A 27 3.22 -12.39 2.42
CA ILE A 27 3.93 -12.12 3.68
C ILE A 27 4.09 -10.60 3.89
N ALA A 28 4.47 -9.86 2.85
CA ALA A 28 4.71 -8.43 2.96
C ALA A 28 3.43 -7.67 3.30
N VAL A 29 2.31 -7.94 2.61
CA VAL A 29 1.03 -7.29 2.89
C VAL A 29 0.42 -7.77 4.21
N PHE A 30 0.60 -9.05 4.57
CA PHE A 30 0.24 -9.58 5.88
C PHE A 30 0.89 -8.76 7.00
N LEU A 31 2.20 -8.57 6.95
CA LEU A 31 2.95 -7.81 7.94
C LEU A 31 2.52 -6.35 7.95
N LEU A 32 2.35 -5.73 6.77
CA LEU A 32 1.90 -4.34 6.66
C LEU A 32 0.56 -4.13 7.36
N VAL A 33 -0.46 -4.91 7.01
CA VAL A 33 -1.81 -4.76 7.56
C VAL A 33 -1.81 -5.06 9.06
N PHE A 34 -1.14 -6.14 9.49
CA PHE A 34 -1.04 -6.49 10.89
C PHE A 34 -0.38 -5.37 11.71
N PHE A 35 0.81 -4.90 11.31
CA PHE A 35 1.53 -3.89 12.07
C PHE A 35 0.86 -2.53 12.05
N VAL A 36 0.27 -2.09 10.94
CA VAL A 36 -0.47 -0.81 10.90
C VAL A 36 -1.60 -0.83 11.92
N LEU A 37 -2.39 -1.90 11.98
CA LEU A 37 -3.50 -2.01 12.92
C LEU A 37 -3.02 -2.21 14.37
N ALA A 38 -1.97 -3.00 14.59
CA ALA A 38 -1.36 -3.18 15.90
C ALA A 38 -0.79 -1.88 16.46
N PHE A 39 -0.09 -1.09 15.64
CA PHE A 39 0.42 0.22 16.04
C PHE A 39 -0.70 1.22 16.28
N LYS A 40 -1.80 1.18 15.51
CA LYS A 40 -2.99 1.98 15.80
C LYS A 40 -3.60 1.60 17.16
N LEU A 41 -3.65 0.31 17.50
CA LEU A 41 -4.08 -0.15 18.82
C LEU A 41 -3.14 0.34 19.92
N ILE A 42 -1.82 0.30 19.71
CA ILE A 42 -0.83 0.85 20.65
C ILE A 42 -1.03 2.36 20.84
N ALA A 43 -1.25 3.11 19.76
CA ALA A 43 -1.50 4.55 19.84
C ALA A 43 -2.74 4.85 20.68
N ILE A 44 -3.82 4.09 20.50
CA ILE A 44 -5.03 4.22 21.32
C ILE A 44 -4.76 3.82 22.78
N ALA A 45 -4.05 2.71 23.00
CA ALA A 45 -3.69 2.24 24.35
C ALA A 45 -2.86 3.29 25.12
N LEU A 46 -2.00 4.02 24.42
CA LEU A 46 -1.18 5.10 24.96
C LEU A 46 -1.86 6.48 24.94
N LYS A 47 -3.12 6.58 24.49
CA LYS A 47 -3.86 7.85 24.31
C LYS A 47 -3.11 8.87 23.44
N LYS A 48 -2.41 8.37 22.41
CA LYS A 48 -1.61 9.13 21.42
C LYS A 48 -2.18 9.01 20.01
N ASP A 49 -3.39 8.51 19.85
CA ASP A 49 -4.08 8.33 18.57
C ASP A 49 -4.35 9.65 17.82
N HIS A 50 -4.45 10.78 18.55
CA HIS A 50 -4.52 12.12 17.96
C HIS A 50 -3.16 12.77 17.68
N ASN A 51 -2.06 12.18 18.18
CA ASN A 51 -0.72 12.73 17.95
C ASN A 51 -0.24 12.32 16.55
N LYS A 52 -0.37 13.27 15.61
CA LYS A 52 0.01 13.11 14.20
C LYS A 52 1.44 12.60 14.01
N LEU A 53 2.41 13.19 14.72
CA LEU A 53 3.81 12.79 14.63
C LEU A 53 4.02 11.35 15.10
N PHE A 54 3.40 11.00 16.23
CA PHE A 54 3.49 9.65 16.79
C PHE A 54 2.88 8.63 15.84
N LEU A 55 1.66 8.88 15.36
CA LEU A 55 0.96 7.96 14.47
C LEU A 55 1.67 7.81 13.12
N SER A 56 2.11 8.90 12.48
CA SER A 56 2.89 8.83 11.23
C SER A 56 4.20 8.07 11.42
N THR A 57 4.89 8.25 12.56
CA THR A 57 6.10 7.49 12.88
C THR A 57 5.81 5.99 13.04
N CYS A 58 4.75 5.63 13.77
CA CYS A 58 4.33 4.24 13.91
C CYS A 58 3.95 3.59 12.57
N LEU A 59 3.25 4.31 11.69
CA LEU A 59 2.89 3.80 10.35
C LEU A 59 4.12 3.56 9.47
N VAL A 60 5.15 4.38 9.59
CA VAL A 60 6.42 4.18 8.89
C VAL A 60 7.16 2.98 9.45
N PHE A 61 7.19 2.80 10.77
CA PHE A 61 7.74 1.57 11.36
C PHE A 61 7.01 0.32 10.89
N ALA A 62 5.67 0.37 10.78
CA ALA A 62 4.89 -0.73 10.21
C ALA A 62 5.32 -1.02 8.76
N THR A 63 5.49 0.03 7.96
CA THR A 63 5.92 -0.07 6.56
C THR A 63 7.36 -0.60 6.46
N ALA A 64 8.26 -0.15 7.33
CA ALA A 64 9.64 -0.62 7.41
C ALA A 64 9.70 -2.13 7.71
N LEU A 65 8.90 -2.61 8.67
CA LEU A 65 8.82 -4.04 8.98
C LEU A 65 8.26 -4.84 7.80
N ALA A 66 7.28 -4.29 7.08
CA ALA A 66 6.72 -4.90 5.88
C ALA A 66 7.69 -4.97 4.69
N PHE A 67 8.72 -4.11 4.63
CA PHE A 67 9.79 -4.19 3.63
C PHE A 67 10.95 -5.08 4.10
N PHE A 68 11.49 -4.82 5.30
CA PHE A 68 12.72 -5.46 5.75
C PHE A 68 12.54 -6.92 6.15
N LEU A 69 11.41 -7.32 6.74
CA LEU A 69 11.22 -8.72 7.15
C LEU A 69 11.08 -9.65 5.93
N PRO A 70 10.23 -9.36 4.92
CA PRO A 70 10.23 -10.18 3.70
C PRO A 70 11.57 -10.18 2.99
N TYR A 71 12.27 -9.04 2.93
CA TYR A 71 13.62 -8.97 2.35
C TYR A 71 14.63 -9.86 3.10
N ALA A 72 14.62 -9.83 4.44
CA ALA A 72 15.47 -10.69 5.27
C ALA A 72 15.10 -12.18 5.14
N LEU A 73 13.81 -12.50 5.06
CA LEU A 73 13.35 -13.88 4.83
C LEU A 73 13.73 -14.37 3.42
N ALA A 74 13.69 -13.50 2.41
CA ALA A 74 14.07 -13.81 1.05
C ALA A 74 15.56 -14.11 0.94
N SER A 75 16.42 -13.30 1.60
CA SER A 75 17.87 -13.48 1.56
C SER A 75 18.32 -14.81 2.20
N ILE A 76 17.62 -15.27 3.24
CA ILE A 76 17.90 -16.54 3.92
C ILE A 76 17.26 -17.72 3.16
N GLY A 77 15.98 -17.61 2.81
CA GLY A 77 15.16 -18.74 2.37
C GLY A 77 15.18 -19.01 0.87
N SER A 78 15.36 -17.99 0.02
CA SER A 78 15.19 -18.12 -1.44
C SER A 78 16.49 -18.07 -2.24
N LYS A 79 17.61 -17.69 -1.59
CA LYS A 79 18.95 -17.50 -2.22
C LYS A 79 18.94 -16.63 -3.49
N THR A 80 17.85 -15.88 -3.74
CA THR A 80 17.64 -15.04 -4.91
C THR A 80 17.04 -13.71 -4.45
N SER A 81 17.29 -12.62 -5.18
CA SER A 81 16.66 -11.34 -4.88
C SER A 81 15.20 -11.41 -5.31
N ILE A 82 14.28 -11.17 -4.36
CA ILE A 82 12.84 -11.10 -4.61
C ILE A 82 12.43 -9.65 -4.41
N SER A 83 11.93 -9.04 -5.48
CA SER A 83 11.40 -7.68 -5.42
C SER A 83 9.89 -7.72 -5.29
N VAL A 84 9.41 -7.53 -4.06
CA VAL A 84 7.99 -7.43 -3.74
C VAL A 84 7.48 -6.02 -4.13
N PHE A 85 6.31 -5.95 -4.76
CA PHE A 85 5.62 -4.73 -5.11
C PHE A 85 4.95 -4.08 -3.90
N LEU A 86 4.45 -4.88 -2.95
CA LEU A 86 3.79 -4.50 -1.68
C LEU A 86 2.48 -3.72 -1.83
N ASN A 87 2.31 -2.97 -2.91
CA ASN A 87 1.24 -2.00 -3.08
C ASN A 87 0.70 -2.05 -4.52
N PRO A 88 -0.63 -2.11 -4.71
CA PRO A 88 -1.26 -2.08 -6.03
C PRO A 88 -0.80 -0.89 -6.91
N LEU A 89 -0.53 0.27 -6.31
CA LEU A 89 -0.01 1.45 -7.02
C LEU A 89 1.28 1.13 -7.77
N ILE A 90 2.20 0.39 -7.13
CA ILE A 90 3.49 0.02 -7.71
C ILE A 90 3.32 -1.05 -8.78
N VAL A 91 2.34 -1.96 -8.63
CA VAL A 91 2.00 -2.96 -9.65
C VAL A 91 1.56 -2.28 -10.95
N PHE A 92 0.62 -1.33 -10.87
CA PHE A 92 0.12 -0.61 -12.05
C PHE A 92 1.16 0.35 -12.67
N PHE A 93 1.99 0.99 -11.84
CA PHE A 93 3.11 1.79 -12.36
C PHE A 93 4.08 0.91 -13.15
N ARG A 94 4.57 -0.18 -12.54
CA ARG A 94 5.58 -1.06 -13.13
C ARG A 94 5.07 -1.82 -14.34
N SER A 95 3.79 -2.19 -14.40
CA SER A 95 3.19 -2.85 -15.58
C SER A 95 3.30 -2.02 -16.85
N VAL A 96 3.13 -0.69 -16.75
CA VAL A 96 3.30 0.25 -17.85
C VAL A 96 4.79 0.58 -18.06
N PHE A 97 5.49 0.98 -17.00
CA PHE A 97 6.87 1.46 -17.08
C PHE A 97 7.83 0.40 -17.63
N ILE A 98 7.73 -0.85 -17.17
CA ILE A 98 8.55 -1.96 -17.67
C ILE A 98 8.04 -2.44 -19.03
N GLY A 99 6.72 -2.46 -19.23
CA GLY A 99 6.09 -2.91 -20.48
C GLY A 99 6.51 -2.10 -21.70
N PHE A 100 6.62 -0.78 -21.54
CA PHE A 100 7.12 0.14 -22.54
C PHE A 100 8.61 0.47 -22.40
N GLY A 101 9.35 -0.29 -21.59
CA GLY A 101 10.75 -0.02 -21.26
C GLY A 101 11.69 0.02 -22.47
N LYS A 102 11.32 -0.55 -23.62
CA LYS A 102 12.10 -0.48 -24.88
C LYS A 102 11.89 0.80 -25.69
N SER A 103 10.84 1.57 -25.39
CA SER A 103 10.56 2.86 -26.02
C SER A 103 11.72 3.83 -25.81
N GLY A 104 12.11 4.58 -26.82
CA GLY A 104 13.24 5.52 -26.77
C GLY A 104 14.64 4.88 -26.77
N GLN A 105 14.74 3.54 -26.77
CA GLN A 105 16.02 2.80 -26.87
C GLN A 105 16.15 2.02 -28.17
N ALA A 106 15.10 1.26 -28.52
CA ALA A 106 15.08 0.49 -29.77
C ALA A 106 14.54 1.32 -30.94
N SER A 107 13.73 2.33 -30.64
CA SER A 107 13.24 3.33 -31.58
C SER A 107 12.84 4.60 -30.82
N ASN A 108 12.84 5.76 -31.47
CA ASN A 108 12.32 7.02 -30.90
C ASN A 108 10.78 7.04 -30.77
N ASN A 109 10.12 5.90 -30.93
CA ASN A 109 8.67 5.76 -30.84
C ASN A 109 8.28 4.87 -29.65
N LEU A 110 7.00 4.96 -29.27
CA LEU A 110 6.42 4.09 -28.26
C LEU A 110 6.52 2.62 -28.73
N THR A 111 7.27 1.80 -28.00
CA THR A 111 7.53 0.40 -28.33
C THR A 111 7.31 -0.48 -27.10
N GLY A 112 6.41 -1.45 -27.22
CA GLY A 112 6.06 -2.38 -26.15
C GLY A 112 4.55 -2.45 -25.92
N SER A 113 4.17 -3.01 -24.79
CA SER A 113 2.78 -3.13 -24.37
C SER A 113 2.70 -3.20 -22.85
N ILE A 114 1.54 -2.86 -22.30
CA ILE A 114 1.29 -2.97 -20.86
C ILE A 114 1.38 -4.44 -20.45
N LEU A 115 2.14 -4.74 -19.39
CA LEU A 115 2.28 -6.10 -18.86
C LEU A 115 1.15 -6.41 -17.88
N LEU A 116 0.03 -6.91 -18.38
CA LEU A 116 -1.13 -7.25 -17.54
C LEU A 116 -1.16 -8.72 -17.10
N THR A 117 -0.35 -9.59 -17.69
CA THR A 117 -0.39 -11.05 -17.45
C THR A 117 -0.20 -11.41 -15.97
N GLY A 118 0.78 -10.80 -15.31
CA GLY A 118 1.07 -11.07 -13.90
C GLY A 118 0.27 -10.27 -12.88
N VAL A 119 -0.45 -9.22 -13.32
CA VAL A 119 -1.20 -8.34 -12.42
C VAL A 119 -2.23 -9.09 -11.57
N PRO A 120 -3.06 -10.01 -12.12
CA PRO A 120 -4.08 -10.71 -11.35
C PRO A 120 -3.54 -11.51 -10.16
N TYR A 121 -2.47 -12.30 -10.34
CA TYR A 121 -1.96 -13.13 -9.26
C TYR A 121 -1.24 -12.31 -8.18
N ILE A 122 -0.58 -11.21 -8.56
CA ILE A 122 0.07 -10.29 -7.62
C ILE A 122 -1.00 -9.59 -6.76
N LEU A 123 -2.06 -9.05 -7.38
CA LEU A 123 -3.16 -8.41 -6.64
C LEU A 123 -3.92 -9.42 -5.77
N ALA A 124 -4.09 -10.67 -6.23
CA ALA A 124 -4.68 -11.74 -5.42
C ALA A 124 -3.82 -12.07 -4.21
N ALA A 125 -2.49 -12.13 -4.36
CA ALA A 125 -1.55 -12.32 -3.26
C ALA A 125 -1.68 -11.21 -2.21
N GLN A 126 -1.73 -9.95 -2.65
CA GLN A 126 -1.90 -8.79 -1.76
C GLN A 126 -3.24 -8.82 -1.03
N LEU A 127 -4.32 -9.23 -1.71
CA LEU A 127 -5.64 -9.39 -1.10
C LEU A 127 -5.62 -10.49 -0.02
N ILE A 128 -5.05 -11.65 -0.33
CA ILE A 128 -4.91 -12.76 0.62
C ILE A 128 -4.06 -12.35 1.83
N GLY A 129 -2.91 -11.71 1.58
CA GLY A 129 -2.04 -11.17 2.62
C GLY A 129 -2.78 -10.18 3.53
N GLY A 130 -3.58 -9.28 2.95
CA GLY A 130 -4.41 -8.36 3.71
C GLY A 130 -5.44 -9.05 4.60
N ILE A 131 -6.16 -10.05 4.06
CA ILE A 131 -7.15 -10.83 4.82
C ILE A 131 -6.49 -11.56 5.99
N LEU A 132 -5.35 -12.22 5.74
CA LEU A 132 -4.59 -12.91 6.78
C LEU A 132 -4.08 -11.94 7.85
N GLY A 133 -3.56 -10.78 7.44
CA GLY A 133 -3.05 -9.74 8.36
C GLY A 133 -4.15 -9.18 9.24
N PHE A 134 -5.33 -8.91 8.67
CA PHE A 134 -6.50 -8.47 9.41
C PHE A 134 -7.04 -9.54 10.37
N THR A 135 -7.03 -10.80 9.95
CA THR A 135 -7.46 -11.93 10.79
C THR A 135 -6.53 -12.10 11.99
N ALA A 136 -5.22 -12.09 11.76
CA ALA A 136 -4.21 -12.15 12.81
C ALA A 136 -4.31 -10.96 13.77
N PHE A 137 -4.53 -9.75 13.24
CA PHE A 137 -4.77 -8.56 14.06
C PHE A 137 -6.04 -8.72 14.91
N SER A 138 -7.12 -9.27 14.35
CA SER A 138 -8.37 -9.47 15.08
C SER A 138 -8.18 -10.41 16.28
N LEU A 139 -7.46 -11.52 16.08
CA LEU A 139 -7.09 -12.44 17.17
C LEU A 139 -6.22 -11.74 18.21
N PHE A 140 -5.21 -11.00 17.78
CA PHE A 140 -4.34 -10.21 18.65
C PHE A 140 -5.11 -9.16 19.46
N PHE A 141 -6.05 -8.43 18.83
CA PHE A 141 -6.88 -7.42 19.47
C PHE A 141 -7.72 -8.02 20.61
N TYR A 142 -8.37 -9.16 20.37
CA TYR A 142 -9.16 -9.84 21.40
C TYR A 142 -8.30 -10.40 22.53
N ALA A 143 -7.13 -10.99 22.20
CA ALA A 143 -6.18 -11.45 23.20
C ALA A 143 -5.67 -10.29 24.07
N PHE A 144 -5.26 -9.18 23.45
CA PHE A 144 -4.79 -7.98 24.13
C PHE A 144 -5.85 -7.39 25.07
N LYS A 145 -7.10 -7.32 24.61
CA LYS A 145 -8.23 -6.86 25.41
C LYS A 145 -8.49 -7.77 26.61
N LYS A 146 -8.53 -9.09 26.40
CA LYS A 146 -8.73 -10.08 27.46
C LYS A 146 -7.65 -10.00 28.53
N THR A 147 -6.38 -9.88 28.13
CA THR A 147 -5.25 -9.82 29.07
C THR A 147 -5.26 -8.55 29.93
N ASN A 148 -5.80 -7.44 29.42
CA ASN A 148 -5.78 -6.15 30.11
C ASN A 148 -7.14 -5.75 30.72
N GLN A 149 -8.16 -6.61 30.66
CA GLN A 149 -9.53 -6.29 31.07
C GLN A 149 -9.69 -5.86 32.54
N HIS A 150 -8.80 -6.32 33.43
CA HIS A 150 -8.84 -6.05 34.87
C HIS A 150 -7.98 -4.85 35.30
N LYS A 151 -7.22 -4.25 34.38
CA LYS A 151 -6.34 -3.11 34.70
C LYS A 151 -7.15 -1.81 34.61
N ILE A 152 -7.16 -1.03 35.69
CA ILE A 152 -7.91 0.25 35.79
C ILE A 152 -7.54 1.20 34.65
N GLU A 153 -6.23 1.31 34.35
CA GLU A 153 -5.69 2.17 33.29
C GLU A 153 -6.25 1.86 31.89
N TYR A 154 -6.71 0.63 31.66
CA TYR A 154 -7.14 0.11 30.36
C TYR A 154 -8.65 -0.16 30.28
N GLN A 155 -9.45 0.27 31.26
CA GLN A 155 -10.90 0.06 31.25
C GLN A 155 -11.59 0.64 30.01
N PHE A 156 -11.02 1.69 29.39
CA PHE A 156 -11.54 2.24 28.13
C PHE A 156 -11.39 1.26 26.95
N LEU A 157 -10.39 0.38 26.94
CA LEU A 157 -10.23 -0.67 25.91
C LEU A 157 -11.43 -1.62 25.87
N ASN A 158 -12.15 -1.77 26.98
CA ASN A 158 -13.35 -2.60 27.02
C ASN A 158 -14.49 -2.05 26.16
N LYS A 159 -14.53 -0.73 25.93
CA LYS A 159 -15.51 -0.06 25.06
C LYS A 159 -15.11 -0.06 23.59
N ILE A 160 -13.82 -0.28 23.29
CA ILE A 160 -13.30 -0.34 21.93
C ILE A 160 -13.72 -1.66 21.27
N THR A 161 -14.17 -1.55 20.02
CA THR A 161 -14.55 -2.69 19.17
C THR A 161 -13.70 -2.66 17.89
N LEU A 162 -13.58 -3.78 17.17
CA LEU A 162 -12.86 -3.77 15.88
C LEU A 162 -13.41 -2.72 14.91
N ARG A 163 -14.72 -2.49 14.95
CA ARG A 163 -15.40 -1.48 14.12
C ARG A 163 -14.89 -0.06 14.38
N SER A 164 -14.49 0.29 15.60
CA SER A 164 -14.01 1.64 15.89
C SER A 164 -12.71 1.99 15.16
N PHE A 165 -11.95 0.99 14.69
CA PHE A 165 -10.75 1.24 13.88
C PHE A 165 -11.06 1.76 12.48
N PHE A 166 -12.30 1.55 12.00
CA PHE A 166 -12.74 1.85 10.64
C PHE A 166 -13.90 2.85 10.59
N ASN A 167 -14.33 3.37 11.75
CA ASN A 167 -15.28 4.47 11.78
C ASN A 167 -14.51 5.78 11.57
N SER A 168 -14.11 6.07 10.34
CA SER A 168 -13.69 7.43 10.00
C SER A 168 -14.92 8.28 9.68
N THR A 169 -14.91 9.51 10.17
CA THR A 169 -15.78 10.61 9.72
C THR A 169 -14.86 11.66 9.18
N SER A 170 -14.80 11.76 7.86
CA SER A 170 -13.98 12.78 7.21
C SER A 170 -14.83 14.02 6.99
N GLU A 171 -14.37 15.13 7.56
CA GLU A 171 -14.98 16.47 7.53
C GLU A 171 -14.74 17.17 6.18
N LEU A 172 -13.80 16.65 5.38
CA LEU A 172 -13.51 17.18 4.05
C LEU A 172 -14.72 17.06 3.11
N SER A 173 -14.95 18.11 2.33
CA SER A 173 -15.87 18.04 1.19
C SER A 173 -15.41 16.97 0.19
N MET A 174 -16.33 16.47 -0.64
CA MET A 174 -15.98 15.44 -1.64
C MET A 174 -14.85 15.89 -2.57
N LEU A 175 -14.87 17.18 -2.97
CA LEU A 175 -13.82 17.78 -3.78
C LEU A 175 -12.50 17.85 -3.01
N GLY A 176 -12.52 18.31 -1.74
CA GLY A 176 -11.33 18.38 -0.90
C GLY A 176 -10.69 17.00 -0.67
N PHE A 177 -11.52 15.97 -0.41
CA PHE A 177 -11.09 14.58 -0.34
C PHE A 177 -10.43 14.11 -1.64
N SER A 178 -11.04 14.42 -2.79
CA SER A 178 -10.51 14.03 -4.10
C SER A 178 -9.17 14.69 -4.39
N ILE A 179 -9.04 16.00 -4.19
CA ILE A 179 -7.77 16.73 -4.37
C ILE A 179 -6.69 16.14 -3.46
N LYS A 180 -7.03 15.88 -2.19
CA LYS A 180 -6.13 15.26 -1.23
C LYS A 180 -5.60 13.91 -1.74
N GLU A 181 -6.50 12.98 -2.08
CA GLU A 181 -6.10 11.64 -2.56
C GLU A 181 -5.26 11.74 -3.83
N PHE A 182 -5.64 12.61 -4.77
CA PHE A 182 -4.87 12.87 -5.99
C PHE A 182 -3.43 13.31 -5.69
N VAL A 183 -3.25 14.29 -4.81
CA VAL A 183 -1.92 14.84 -4.46
C VAL A 183 -1.04 13.77 -3.79
N PHE A 184 -1.55 13.09 -2.76
CA PHE A 184 -0.72 12.14 -2.02
C PHE A 184 -0.44 10.84 -2.78
N ILE A 185 -1.40 10.32 -3.56
CA ILE A 185 -1.16 9.17 -4.44
C ILE A 185 -0.14 9.54 -5.52
N SER A 186 -0.28 10.72 -6.15
CA SER A 186 0.68 11.18 -7.16
C SER A 186 2.08 11.35 -6.58
N ALA A 187 2.21 11.98 -5.41
CA ALA A 187 3.50 12.14 -4.73
C ALA A 187 4.16 10.79 -4.43
N LEU A 188 3.38 9.82 -3.93
CA LEU A 188 3.89 8.49 -3.63
C LEU A 188 4.38 7.77 -4.91
N VAL A 189 3.61 7.82 -5.99
CA VAL A 189 3.92 7.17 -7.28
C VAL A 189 5.08 7.87 -8.01
N ILE A 190 5.24 9.18 -7.87
CA ILE A 190 6.37 9.90 -8.48
C ILE A 190 7.66 9.59 -7.73
N ILE A 191 7.61 9.43 -6.42
CA ILE A 191 8.85 9.35 -5.64
C ILE A 191 9.31 7.90 -5.44
N MET A 192 8.41 6.99 -5.05
CA MET A 192 8.77 5.62 -4.68
C MET A 192 9.43 4.82 -5.81
N PRO A 193 8.82 4.69 -7.01
CA PRO A 193 9.41 3.89 -8.08
C PRO A 193 10.75 4.45 -8.56
N PHE A 194 10.93 5.77 -8.53
CA PHE A 194 12.16 6.41 -8.97
C PHE A 194 13.29 6.25 -7.95
N ILE A 195 13.03 6.34 -6.65
CA ILE A 195 14.03 5.99 -5.61
C ILE A 195 14.44 4.51 -5.76
N SER A 196 13.46 3.62 -5.96
CA SER A 196 13.73 2.19 -6.16
C SER A 196 14.54 1.87 -7.42
N SER A 197 14.67 2.85 -8.33
CA SER A 197 15.41 2.74 -9.60
C SER A 197 16.79 3.41 -9.56
N ILE A 198 17.24 3.90 -8.40
CA ILE A 198 18.59 4.46 -8.23
C ILE A 198 19.62 3.35 -8.53
N ASP A 199 20.58 3.66 -9.41
CA ASP A 199 21.63 2.72 -9.80
C ASP A 199 22.63 2.49 -8.64
N LEU A 200 22.56 1.29 -8.06
CA LEU A 200 23.43 0.85 -6.96
C LEU A 200 24.92 0.88 -7.34
N GLY A 201 25.26 0.59 -8.60
CA GLY A 201 26.64 0.52 -9.09
C GLY A 201 27.27 1.90 -9.25
N ILE A 202 26.50 2.89 -9.69
CA ILE A 202 26.96 4.27 -9.87
C ILE A 202 27.05 4.99 -8.52
N TYR A 203 26.00 4.90 -7.70
CA TYR A 203 25.92 5.70 -6.47
C TYR A 203 26.46 4.97 -5.23
N ARG A 204 26.93 3.72 -5.36
CA ARG A 204 27.47 2.88 -4.27
C ARG A 204 26.55 2.75 -3.05
N PHE A 205 25.24 2.89 -3.26
CA PHE A 205 24.26 2.52 -2.25
C PHE A 205 24.08 1.00 -2.25
N ASP A 206 23.70 0.45 -1.10
CA ASP A 206 23.13 -0.88 -1.01
C ASP A 206 21.60 -0.82 -0.98
N GLN A 207 20.94 -1.96 -1.18
CA GLN A 207 19.48 -2.04 -1.18
C GLN A 207 18.88 -1.58 0.16
N PHE A 208 19.61 -1.76 1.26
CA PHE A 208 19.21 -1.27 2.59
C PHE A 208 19.14 0.27 2.62
N GLY A 209 20.17 0.96 2.12
CA GLY A 209 20.18 2.42 2.01
C GLY A 209 19.07 2.98 1.14
N ILE A 210 18.76 2.32 0.01
CA ILE A 210 17.60 2.71 -0.83
C ILE A 210 16.30 2.62 -0.05
N ILE A 211 16.04 1.50 0.65
CA ILE A 211 14.82 1.32 1.46
C ILE A 211 14.75 2.36 2.58
N LEU A 212 15.87 2.75 3.20
CA LEU A 212 15.87 3.81 4.22
C LEU A 212 15.46 5.17 3.65
N ILE A 213 15.93 5.53 2.46
CA ILE A 213 15.53 6.77 1.77
C ILE A 213 14.03 6.72 1.42
N GLU A 214 13.54 5.58 0.91
CA GLU A 214 12.11 5.38 0.64
C GLU A 214 11.27 5.57 1.91
N LEU A 215 11.67 4.96 3.03
CA LEU A 215 10.97 5.06 4.31
C LEU A 215 10.96 6.49 4.84
N PHE A 216 12.06 7.22 4.69
CA PHE A 216 12.12 8.63 5.07
C PHE A 216 11.13 9.48 4.26
N VAL A 217 11.03 9.25 2.95
CA VAL A 217 10.04 9.95 2.12
C VAL A 217 8.61 9.53 2.47
N ILE A 218 8.34 8.24 2.66
CA ILE A 218 7.03 7.76 3.11
C ILE A 218 6.64 8.45 4.43
N TRP A 219 7.59 8.63 5.35
CA TRP A 219 7.36 9.36 6.60
C TRP A 219 6.95 10.81 6.37
N ILE A 220 7.63 11.53 5.49
CA ILE A 220 7.27 12.90 5.14
C ILE A 220 5.86 12.96 4.56
N ILE A 221 5.53 12.09 3.59
CA ILE A 221 4.21 12.05 2.94
C ILE A 221 3.12 11.71 3.98
N LEU A 222 3.35 10.72 4.85
CA LEU A 222 2.42 10.35 5.91
C LEU A 222 2.25 11.45 6.96
N LEU A 223 3.32 12.18 7.30
CA LEU A 223 3.25 13.30 8.21
C LEU A 223 2.44 14.45 7.61
N PHE A 224 2.68 14.84 6.36
CA PHE A 224 1.89 15.89 5.71
C PHE A 224 0.44 15.49 5.48
N SER A 225 0.18 14.25 5.06
CA SER A 225 -1.18 13.76 4.88
C SER A 225 -1.99 13.68 6.16
N SER A 226 -1.33 13.53 7.33
CA SER A 226 -2.01 13.56 8.64
C SER A 226 -2.76 14.87 8.91
N PHE A 227 -2.35 15.98 8.28
CA PHE A 227 -3.06 17.27 8.37
C PHE A 227 -4.35 17.29 7.54
N PHE A 228 -4.54 16.31 6.66
CA PHE A 228 -5.70 16.13 5.81
C PHE A 228 -6.38 14.77 6.06
N GLU A 229 -6.45 14.33 7.33
CA GLU A 229 -7.13 13.09 7.74
C GLU A 229 -6.46 11.78 7.27
N TYR A 230 -5.16 11.84 6.92
CA TYR A 230 -4.38 10.75 6.31
C TYR A 230 -4.90 10.32 4.93
N PHE A 231 -4.01 9.75 4.12
CA PHE A 231 -4.38 8.99 2.92
C PHE A 231 -4.10 7.51 3.15
N SER A 232 -4.81 6.65 2.43
CA SER A 232 -4.60 5.22 2.56
C SER A 232 -3.41 4.77 1.71
N PHE A 233 -2.31 4.41 2.37
CA PHE A 233 -1.11 3.90 1.69
C PHE A 233 -1.39 2.64 0.86
N HIS A 234 -2.29 1.76 1.31
CA HIS A 234 -2.64 0.50 0.63
C HIS A 234 -4.16 0.38 0.46
N LEU A 235 -4.63 -0.06 -0.72
CA LEU A 235 -6.06 -0.19 -1.06
C LEU A 235 -6.87 -1.13 -0.13
N PHE A 236 -6.18 -2.00 0.61
CA PHE A 236 -6.83 -2.89 1.57
C PHE A 236 -7.50 -2.15 2.74
N PHE A 237 -6.91 -1.05 3.24
CA PHE A 237 -7.51 -0.26 4.33
C PHE A 237 -8.84 0.40 3.97
N PRO A 238 -8.98 1.13 2.85
CA PRO A 238 -10.26 1.70 2.45
C PRO A 238 -11.28 0.62 2.06
N SER A 239 -10.80 -0.55 1.62
CA SER A 239 -11.66 -1.73 1.39
C SER A 239 -12.26 -2.26 2.71
N LEU A 240 -11.45 -2.39 3.77
CA LEU A 240 -11.97 -2.77 5.09
C LEU A 240 -12.96 -1.72 5.63
N GLU A 241 -12.65 -0.44 5.44
CA GLU A 241 -13.53 0.63 5.87
C GLU A 241 -14.92 0.54 5.21
N ILE A 242 -14.98 0.39 3.89
CA ILE A 242 -16.27 0.28 3.21
C ILE A 242 -17.01 -1.02 3.59
N ILE A 243 -16.29 -2.13 3.84
CA ILE A 243 -16.90 -3.38 4.33
C ILE A 243 -17.57 -3.15 5.69
N PHE A 244 -16.88 -2.56 6.66
CA PHE A 244 -17.45 -2.29 7.99
C PHE A 244 -18.60 -1.28 7.95
N LYS A 245 -18.52 -0.25 7.08
CA LYS A 245 -19.61 0.69 6.84
C LYS A 245 -20.82 0.00 6.19
N THR A 246 -20.60 -0.94 5.28
CA THR A 246 -21.66 -1.72 4.63
C THR A 246 -22.37 -2.62 5.63
N ILE A 247 -21.63 -3.38 6.45
CA ILE A 247 -22.17 -4.23 7.52
C ILE A 247 -23.04 -3.40 8.46
N THR A 248 -22.52 -2.23 8.86
CA THR A 248 -23.26 -1.26 9.68
C THR A 248 -24.56 -0.86 9.02
N PHE A 249 -24.51 -0.38 7.78
CA PHE A 249 -25.66 0.13 7.07
C PHE A 249 -26.75 -0.94 6.91
N ILE A 250 -26.36 -2.18 6.60
CA ILE A 250 -27.29 -3.31 6.47
C ILE A 250 -27.94 -3.67 7.81
N SER A 251 -27.25 -3.50 8.94
CA SER A 251 -27.79 -3.77 10.28
C SER A 251 -28.78 -2.72 10.80
N LEU A 252 -28.91 -1.56 10.14
CA LEU A 252 -29.81 -0.50 10.59
C LEU A 252 -31.29 -0.82 10.31
N ASP A 253 -32.17 -0.28 11.14
CA ASP A 253 -33.61 -0.29 10.90
C ASP A 253 -34.01 0.57 9.69
N LYS A 254 -35.17 0.30 9.11
CA LYS A 254 -35.60 0.91 7.83
C LYS A 254 -35.64 2.45 7.86
N GLN A 255 -36.07 3.05 8.99
CA GLN A 255 -36.11 4.50 9.16
C GLN A 255 -34.71 5.11 9.26
N LEU A 256 -33.81 4.48 10.03
CA LEU A 256 -32.41 4.91 10.16
C LEU A 256 -31.63 4.73 8.86
N LYS A 257 -31.91 3.67 8.09
CA LYS A 257 -31.34 3.45 6.76
C LYS A 257 -31.65 4.59 5.80
N GLN A 258 -32.87 5.12 5.82
CA GLN A 258 -33.24 6.26 4.97
C GLN A 258 -32.44 7.52 5.34
N GLN A 259 -32.23 7.75 6.64
CA GLN A 259 -31.45 8.89 7.11
C GLN A 259 -29.94 8.76 6.78
N GLU A 260 -29.37 7.57 6.95
CA GLU A 260 -27.93 7.32 6.72
C GLU A 260 -27.56 7.01 5.26
N SER A 261 -28.54 6.79 4.37
CA SER A 261 -28.29 6.38 2.98
C SER A 261 -27.37 7.34 2.23
N LYS A 262 -27.59 8.65 2.38
CA LYS A 262 -26.75 9.67 1.73
C LYS A 262 -25.30 9.62 2.22
N ASN A 263 -25.10 9.42 3.52
CA ASN A 263 -23.77 9.30 4.12
C ASN A 263 -23.06 8.04 3.62
N TYR A 264 -23.76 6.91 3.61
CA TYR A 264 -23.24 5.65 3.07
C TYR A 264 -22.82 5.77 1.59
N LEU A 265 -23.67 6.35 0.74
CA LEU A 265 -23.36 6.58 -0.67
C LEU A 265 -22.16 7.51 -0.86
N ASN A 266 -22.02 8.54 -0.02
CA ASN A 266 -20.85 9.42 -0.05
C ASN A 266 -19.55 8.64 0.26
N GLN A 267 -19.57 7.78 1.27
CA GLN A 267 -18.42 6.92 1.59
C GLN A 267 -18.12 5.92 0.47
N LEU A 268 -19.15 5.33 -0.14
CA LEU A 268 -18.99 4.46 -1.30
C LEU A 268 -18.31 5.21 -2.47
N PHE A 269 -18.75 6.43 -2.74
CA PHE A 269 -18.17 7.26 -3.80
C PHE A 269 -16.70 7.62 -3.49
N ARG A 270 -16.37 7.93 -2.22
CA ARG A 270 -14.98 8.15 -1.79
C ARG A 270 -14.11 6.92 -2.02
N PHE A 271 -14.62 5.73 -1.69
CA PHE A 271 -13.93 4.47 -1.99
C PHE A 271 -13.69 4.29 -3.49
N VAL A 272 -14.70 4.53 -4.33
CA VAL A 272 -14.56 4.45 -5.79
C VAL A 272 -13.51 5.43 -6.30
N ILE A 273 -13.46 6.66 -5.79
CA ILE A 273 -12.42 7.64 -6.16
C ILE A 273 -11.03 7.10 -5.83
N VAL A 274 -10.82 6.60 -4.61
CA VAL A 274 -9.53 6.05 -4.20
C VAL A 274 -9.12 4.88 -5.10
N LEU A 275 -10.07 3.99 -5.44
CA LEU A 275 -9.83 2.85 -6.33
C LEU A 275 -9.45 3.30 -7.74
N VAL A 276 -10.20 4.24 -8.32
CA VAL A 276 -9.92 4.81 -9.66
C VAL A 276 -8.56 5.50 -9.66
N PHE A 277 -8.28 6.36 -8.69
CA PHE A 277 -6.99 7.06 -8.59
C PHE A 277 -5.83 6.08 -8.42
N SER A 278 -6.03 5.01 -7.64
CA SER A 278 -4.99 4.01 -7.44
C SER A 278 -4.69 3.13 -8.65
N ILE A 279 -5.53 3.16 -9.69
CA ILE A 279 -5.26 2.48 -10.96
C ILE A 279 -4.69 3.49 -11.98
N PHE A 280 -5.40 4.59 -12.20
CA PHE A 280 -5.09 5.51 -13.29
C PHE A 280 -3.90 6.43 -13.01
N ILE A 281 -3.73 6.95 -11.78
CA ILE A 281 -2.60 7.85 -11.47
C ILE A 281 -1.25 7.14 -11.71
N PRO A 282 -1.01 5.91 -11.18
CA PRO A 282 0.18 5.13 -11.51
C PRO A 282 0.45 4.95 -13.00
N MET A 283 -0.58 4.61 -13.77
CA MET A 283 -0.44 4.37 -15.19
C MET A 283 -0.11 5.66 -15.96
N ILE A 284 -0.80 6.77 -15.65
CA ILE A 284 -0.55 8.08 -16.28
C ILE A 284 0.87 8.54 -16.00
N ILE A 285 1.33 8.48 -14.74
CA ILE A 285 2.69 8.88 -14.38
C ILE A 285 3.71 7.99 -15.09
N ALA A 286 3.49 6.68 -15.15
CA ALA A 286 4.38 5.77 -15.88
C ALA A 286 4.46 6.13 -17.38
N PHE A 287 3.34 6.45 -18.04
CA PHE A 287 3.35 6.93 -19.42
C PHE A 287 4.12 8.24 -19.59
N ILE A 288 3.92 9.21 -18.70
CA ILE A 288 4.67 10.48 -18.71
C ILE A 288 6.17 10.21 -18.60
N SER A 289 6.59 9.33 -17.69
CA SER A 289 8.01 8.95 -17.54
C SER A 289 8.59 8.34 -18.82
N ILE A 290 7.83 7.51 -19.52
CA ILE A 290 8.23 6.93 -20.81
C ILE A 290 8.31 8.00 -21.91
N LEU A 291 7.37 8.95 -21.96
CA LEU A 291 7.40 10.05 -22.92
C LEU A 291 8.62 10.96 -22.69
N ILE A 292 8.91 11.31 -21.43
CA ILE A 292 10.12 12.07 -21.07
C ILE A 292 11.37 11.31 -21.53
N LYS A 293 11.43 9.99 -21.27
CA LYS A 293 12.55 9.15 -21.71
C LYS A 293 12.74 9.17 -23.23
N ILE A 294 11.67 9.04 -24.01
CA ILE A 294 11.74 9.12 -25.47
C ILE A 294 12.34 10.46 -25.92
N GLN A 295 11.93 11.56 -25.28
CA GLN A 295 12.42 12.90 -25.61
C GLN A 295 13.89 13.12 -25.21
N THR A 296 14.33 12.56 -24.09
CA THR A 296 15.69 12.77 -23.56
C THR A 296 16.71 11.77 -24.08
N GLY A 297 16.29 10.66 -24.70
CA GLY A 297 17.18 9.57 -25.10
C GLY A 297 17.77 8.78 -23.92
N ALA A 298 17.19 8.93 -22.72
CA ALA A 298 17.68 8.25 -21.52
C ALA A 298 17.51 6.73 -21.61
N VAL A 299 18.51 5.97 -21.12
CA VAL A 299 18.46 4.51 -21.08
C VAL A 299 17.96 4.06 -19.70
N ILE A 300 16.80 3.41 -19.64
CA ILE A 300 16.33 2.68 -18.46
C ILE A 300 16.92 1.27 -18.52
N SER A 301 17.62 0.83 -17.47
CA SER A 301 17.94 -0.58 -17.28
C SER A 301 16.65 -1.35 -16.96
N VAL A 302 16.11 -2.06 -17.95
CA VAL A 302 14.88 -2.85 -17.80
C VAL A 302 15.26 -4.28 -17.36
N ALA A 303 15.77 -4.42 -16.14
CA ALA A 303 16.05 -5.71 -15.52
C ALA A 303 14.88 -6.20 -14.65
#